data_AF-A0A2G5UCG7-F1
#
_entry.id   AF-A0A2G5UCG7-F1
#
_cell.length_a   1.000
_cell.length_b   1.000
_cell.length_c   1.000
_cell.angle_alpha   90.00
_cell.angle_beta   90.00
_cell.angle_gamma   90.00
#
_symmetry.space_group_name_H-M   'P 1'
#
loop_
_entity.id
_entity.type
_entity.pdbx_description
1 polymer ?
#
loop_
_entity_poly.entity_id
_entity_poly.type
_entity_poly.pdbx_seq_one_letter_code
_entity_poly.pdbx_strand_id
1 'polypeptide(L)'
;MILSIWIAFGCVLAVSFKYHALIFCSIYMIVLCFFIASYVMISNVSTHLYLILPLENQPFSGIKLHVVLFGLFHLAVGIASVFLTKFWPICVLLLLSSFVFSINAWSCFFTPSYILCEHRKYEEDMLKSPGIICHVAVRRNLGKMKDPMNLPIGFQFDDQLDVSGLQYEVLMSYKG
;
A
#
# COMPACT_ATOMS: atom_id res chain seq x y z
N MET A 1 8.45 4.44 -2.20
CA MET A 1 8.38 3.23 -1.37
C MET A 1 8.98 1.98 -2.03
N ILE A 2 8.35 1.32 -3.02
CA ILE A 2 8.88 0.09 -3.65
C ILE A 2 10.27 0.31 -4.25
N LEU A 3 10.43 1.35 -5.07
CA LEU A 3 11.73 1.70 -5.67
C LEU A 3 12.82 1.90 -4.60
N SER A 4 12.48 2.59 -3.51
CA SER A 4 13.38 2.81 -2.38
C SER A 4 13.86 1.50 -1.77
N ILE A 5 12.97 0.53 -1.60
CA ILE A 5 13.33 -0.81 -1.09
C ILE A 5 14.31 -1.51 -2.03
N TRP A 6 14.08 -1.48 -3.35
CA TRP A 6 14.98 -2.13 -4.31
C TRP A 6 16.35 -1.48 -4.38
N ILE A 7 16.42 -0.15 -4.27
CA ILE A 7 17.71 0.56 -4.20
C ILE A 7 18.43 0.22 -2.89
N ALA A 8 17.72 0.20 -1.75
CA ALA A 8 18.28 -0.19 -0.46
C ALA A 8 18.80 -1.64 -0.48
N PHE A 9 18.05 -2.56 -1.08
CA PHE A 9 18.45 -3.95 -1.32
C PHE A 9 19.73 -4.03 -2.15
N GLY A 10 19.80 -3.29 -3.27
CA GLY A 10 20.99 -3.21 -4.11
C GLY A 10 22.21 -2.66 -3.36
N CYS A 11 22.02 -1.66 -2.49
CA CYS A 11 23.10 -1.13 -1.64
C CYS A 11 23.64 -2.19 -0.67
N VAL A 12 22.75 -2.98 -0.03
CA VAL A 12 23.17 -4.06 0.87
C VAL A 12 24.02 -5.09 0.10
N LEU A 13 23.60 -5.49 -1.11
CA LEU A 13 24.38 -6.39 -1.96
C LEU A 13 25.73 -5.77 -2.33
N ALA A 14 25.75 -4.52 -2.80
CA ALA A 14 26.99 -3.84 -3.19
C ALA A 14 28.02 -3.79 -2.04
N VAL A 15 27.56 -3.47 -0.81
CA VAL A 15 28.39 -3.49 0.40
C VAL A 15 28.87 -4.91 0.72
N SER A 16 28.03 -5.92 0.52
CA SER A 16 28.38 -7.34 0.75
C SER A 16 29.55 -7.79 -0.14
N PHE A 17 29.58 -7.31 -1.38
CA PHE A 17 30.66 -7.55 -2.33
C PHE A 17 31.82 -6.55 -2.22
N LYS A 18 31.82 -5.70 -1.18
CA LYS A 18 32.86 -4.69 -0.90
C LYS A 18 33.02 -3.61 -1.98
N TYR A 19 32.00 -3.39 -2.81
CA TYR A 19 32.01 -2.29 -3.77
C TYR A 19 31.77 -0.96 -3.05
N HIS A 20 32.71 -0.02 -3.15
CA HIS A 20 32.61 1.37 -2.71
C HIS A 20 31.71 1.58 -1.48
N ALA A 21 32.00 0.85 -0.38
CA ALA A 21 31.05 0.67 0.71
C ALA A 21 30.52 1.98 1.29
N LEU A 22 31.36 3.00 1.42
CA LEU A 22 30.96 4.32 1.93
C LEU A 22 29.91 5.00 1.03
N ILE A 23 30.06 4.91 -0.29
CA ILE A 23 29.10 5.48 -1.24
C ILE A 23 27.75 4.77 -1.11
N PHE A 24 27.74 3.44 -1.11
CA PHE A 24 26.50 2.67 -1.02
C PHE A 24 25.83 2.78 0.35
N CYS A 25 26.59 2.93 1.45
CA CYS A 25 26.03 3.27 2.76
C CYS A 25 25.35 4.65 2.74
N SER A 26 25.96 5.67 2.13
CA SER A 26 25.36 7.00 2.00
C SER A 26 24.07 6.96 1.17
N ILE A 27 24.08 6.24 0.03
CA ILE A 27 22.89 6.04 -0.80
C ILE A 27 21.79 5.33 -0.01
N TYR A 28 22.14 4.28 0.74
CA TYR A 28 21.20 3.55 1.59
C TYR A 28 20.47 4.47 2.57
N MET A 29 21.21 5.35 3.26
CA MET A 29 20.62 6.30 4.21
C MET A 29 19.68 7.31 3.53
N ILE A 30 20.09 7.88 2.40
CA ILE A 30 19.25 8.81 1.62
C ILE A 30 17.95 8.12 1.19
N VAL A 31 18.06 6.90 0.69
CA VAL A 31 16.93 6.11 0.21
C VAL A 31 16.00 5.69 1.35
N LEU A 32 16.54 5.43 2.55
CA LEU A 32 15.75 5.18 3.74
C LEU A 32 14.93 6.42 4.13
N CYS A 33 15.49 7.62 4.04
CA CYS A 33 14.74 8.87 4.23
C CYS A 33 13.59 8.99 3.22
N PHE A 34 13.85 8.73 1.93
CA PHE A 34 12.79 8.72 0.90
C PHE A 34 11.73 7.64 1.16
N PHE A 35 12.14 6.48 1.67
CA PHE A 35 11.22 5.41 2.06
C PHE A 35 10.27 5.92 3.15
N ILE A 36 10.81 6.44 4.26
CA ILE A 36 10.03 6.97 5.39
C ILE A 36 9.11 8.10 4.94
N ALA A 37 9.62 9.08 4.19
CA ALA A 37 8.80 10.18 3.68
C ALA A 37 7.64 9.68 2.82
N SER A 38 7.90 8.74 1.90
CA SER A 38 6.85 8.14 1.06
C SER A 38 5.87 7.30 1.87
N TYR A 39 6.33 6.62 2.93
CA TYR A 39 5.48 5.84 3.81
C TYR A 39 4.52 6.76 4.57
N VAL A 40 5.01 7.84 5.19
CA VAL A 40 4.18 8.81 5.92
C VAL A 40 3.13 9.44 5.01
N MET A 41 3.51 9.83 3.79
CA MET A 41 2.57 10.40 2.81
C MET A 41 1.47 9.41 2.39
N ILE A 42 1.79 8.13 2.18
CA ILE A 42 0.83 7.13 1.70
C ILE A 42 -0.02 6.55 2.82
N SER A 43 0.57 6.33 4.00
CA SER A 43 -0.14 5.84 5.18
C SER A 43 -1.12 6.85 5.76
N ASN A 44 -1.09 8.09 5.25
CA ASN A 44 -2.00 9.17 5.61
C ASN A 44 -2.06 9.38 7.13
N VAL A 45 -0.90 9.20 7.78
CA VAL A 45 -0.71 9.34 9.23
C VAL A 45 -1.12 10.77 9.59
N SER A 46 -2.10 10.91 10.47
CA SER A 46 -2.77 12.17 10.90
C SER A 46 -4.09 12.51 10.22
N THR A 47 -4.65 11.61 9.40
CA THR A 47 -6.04 11.75 8.95
C THR A 47 -6.93 10.70 9.59
N HIS A 48 -8.21 11.04 9.73
CA HIS A 48 -9.25 10.10 10.15
C HIS A 48 -9.87 9.38 8.95
N LEU A 49 -9.18 9.29 7.81
CA LEU A 49 -9.74 8.68 6.60
C LEU A 49 -8.88 7.50 6.17
N TYR A 50 -9.54 6.42 5.78
CA TYR A 50 -8.88 5.27 5.20
C TYR A 50 -9.69 4.70 4.05
N LEU A 51 -8.99 3.99 3.16
CA LEU A 51 -9.59 3.38 1.98
C LEU A 51 -9.71 1.87 2.22
N ILE A 52 -10.89 1.33 1.92
CA ILE A 52 -11.12 -0.12 1.89
C ILE A 52 -11.30 -0.55 0.44
N LEU A 53 -10.51 -1.53 0.03
CA LEU A 53 -10.77 -2.23 -1.23
C LEU A 53 -11.96 -3.18 -1.06
N PRO A 54 -12.86 -3.28 -2.05
CA PRO A 54 -13.89 -4.32 -2.08
C PRO A 54 -13.26 -5.69 -1.84
N LEU A 55 -13.97 -6.58 -1.14
CA LEU A 55 -13.42 -7.86 -0.69
C LEU A 55 -12.73 -8.61 -1.83
N GLU A 56 -13.40 -8.74 -2.98
CA GLU A 56 -12.88 -9.36 -4.20
C GLU A 56 -11.62 -8.73 -4.80
N ASN A 57 -11.28 -7.49 -4.43
CA ASN A 57 -10.12 -6.73 -4.91
C ASN A 57 -8.97 -6.70 -3.89
N GLN A 58 -9.20 -7.12 -2.65
CA GLN A 58 -8.15 -7.22 -1.62
C GLN A 58 -7.11 -8.29 -2.00
N PRO A 59 -5.80 -8.06 -1.82
CA PRO A 59 -4.77 -8.99 -2.33
C PRO A 59 -4.94 -10.43 -1.84
N PHE A 60 -5.34 -10.60 -0.58
CA PHE A 60 -5.45 -11.91 0.08
C PHE A 60 -6.86 -12.49 0.08
N SER A 61 -7.80 -11.90 -0.67
CA SER A 61 -9.12 -12.49 -0.88
C SER A 61 -9.02 -13.64 -1.88
N GLY A 62 -8.79 -14.86 -1.39
CA GLY A 62 -8.59 -16.03 -2.24
C GLY A 62 -7.24 -16.01 -2.98
N ILE A 63 -7.13 -16.83 -4.04
CA ILE A 63 -5.88 -17.01 -4.79
C ILE A 63 -5.89 -16.10 -6.03
N LYS A 64 -4.98 -15.14 -6.08
CA LYS A 64 -4.84 -14.21 -7.19
C LYS A 64 -3.53 -14.39 -7.92
N LEU A 65 -3.60 -14.44 -9.26
CA LEU A 65 -2.43 -14.68 -10.11
C LEU A 65 -1.30 -13.67 -9.83
N HIS A 66 -1.60 -12.38 -9.72
CA HIS A 66 -0.59 -11.36 -9.45
C HIS A 66 0.11 -11.57 -8.09
N VAL A 67 -0.63 -11.98 -7.04
CA VAL A 67 -0.05 -12.28 -5.72
C VAL A 67 0.90 -13.47 -5.81
N VAL A 68 0.50 -14.52 -6.52
CA VAL A 68 1.35 -15.70 -6.75
C VAL A 68 2.62 -15.31 -7.52
N LEU A 69 2.50 -14.57 -8.61
CA LEU A 69 3.64 -14.15 -9.43
C LEU A 69 4.61 -13.26 -8.66
N PHE A 70 4.10 -12.25 -7.93
CA PHE A 70 4.94 -11.41 -7.07
C PHE A 70 5.59 -12.25 -5.97
N GLY A 71 4.86 -13.20 -5.37
CA GLY A 71 5.38 -14.08 -4.33
C GLY A 71 6.53 -14.95 -4.83
N LEU A 72 6.35 -15.62 -5.98
CA LEU A 72 7.39 -16.44 -6.59
C LEU A 72 8.64 -15.61 -6.96
N PHE A 73 8.45 -14.41 -7.51
CA PHE A 73 9.55 -13.52 -7.83
C PHE A 73 10.34 -13.11 -6.58
N HIS A 74 9.67 -12.61 -5.54
CA HIS A 74 10.34 -12.18 -4.31
C HIS A 74 10.99 -13.37 -3.58
N LEU A 75 10.36 -14.55 -3.61
CA LEU A 75 10.94 -15.77 -3.06
C LEU A 75 12.23 -16.17 -3.78
N ALA A 76 12.23 -16.17 -5.13
CA ALA A 76 13.42 -16.50 -5.90
C ALA A 76 14.59 -15.54 -5.61
N VAL A 77 14.32 -14.22 -5.55
CA VAL A 77 15.33 -13.21 -5.21
C VAL A 77 15.78 -13.36 -3.74
N GLY A 78 14.87 -13.73 -2.83
CA GLY A 78 15.18 -13.98 -1.42
C GLY A 78 16.12 -15.17 -1.25
N ILE A 79 15.83 -16.29 -1.92
CA ILE A 79 16.69 -17.48 -1.93
C ILE A 79 18.07 -17.12 -2.46
N ALA A 80 18.15 -16.41 -3.60
CA ALA A 80 19.43 -15.96 -4.14
C ALA A 80 20.20 -15.09 -3.13
N SER A 81 19.52 -14.19 -2.43
CA SER A 81 20.14 -13.32 -1.43
C SER A 81 20.76 -14.08 -0.26
N VAL A 82 20.10 -15.16 0.20
CA VAL A 82 20.63 -16.04 1.27
C VAL A 82 21.97 -16.65 0.87
N PHE A 83 22.13 -17.04 -0.39
CA PHE A 83 23.39 -17.60 -0.88
C PHE A 83 24.46 -16.56 -1.20
N LEU A 84 24.05 -15.33 -1.55
CA LEU A 84 24.97 -14.29 -2.04
C LEU A 84 25.53 -13.38 -0.95
N THR A 85 24.85 -13.23 0.20
CA THR A 85 25.29 -12.29 1.24
C THR A 85 25.11 -12.79 2.66
N LYS A 86 26.03 -12.38 3.55
CA LYS A 86 25.91 -12.56 5.00
C LYS A 86 24.84 -11.66 5.63
N PHE A 87 24.44 -10.60 4.93
CA PHE A 87 23.37 -9.68 5.34
C PHE A 87 21.98 -10.11 4.83
N TRP A 88 21.83 -11.39 4.49
CA TRP A 88 20.57 -11.94 3.97
C TRP A 88 19.34 -11.64 4.85
N PRO A 89 19.40 -11.55 6.19
CA PRO A 89 18.19 -11.24 6.97
C PRO A 89 17.61 -9.87 6.61
N ILE A 90 18.47 -8.87 6.38
CA ILE A 90 18.06 -7.53 5.96
C ILE A 90 17.46 -7.58 4.56
N CYS A 91 18.09 -8.31 3.64
CA CYS A 91 17.58 -8.52 2.29
C CYS A 91 16.19 -9.16 2.30
N VAL A 92 15.96 -10.20 3.11
CA VAL A 92 14.66 -10.87 3.22
C VAL A 92 13.59 -9.94 3.79
N LEU A 93 13.90 -9.14 4.81
CA LEU A 93 12.95 -8.16 5.36
C LEU A 93 12.57 -7.07 4.34
N LEU A 94 13.55 -6.59 3.57
CA LEU A 94 13.33 -5.65 2.48
C LEU A 94 12.44 -6.29 1.40
N LEU A 95 12.74 -7.51 0.97
CA LEU A 95 11.95 -8.21 -0.05
C LEU A 95 10.54 -8.52 0.42
N LEU A 96 10.34 -8.92 1.68
CA LEU A 96 9.00 -9.11 2.25
C LEU A 96 8.19 -7.81 2.24
N SER A 97 8.82 -6.70 2.63
CA SER A 97 8.19 -5.38 2.57
C SER A 97 7.84 -4.99 1.13
N SER A 98 8.77 -5.20 0.18
CA SER A 98 8.54 -4.97 -1.25
C SER A 98 7.38 -5.80 -1.78
N PHE A 99 7.28 -7.08 -1.39
CA PHE A 99 6.18 -7.95 -1.78
C PHE A 99 4.84 -7.37 -1.34
N VAL A 100 4.69 -7.05 -0.06
CA VAL A 100 3.45 -6.48 0.50
C VAL A 100 3.08 -5.17 -0.20
N PHE A 101 4.04 -4.28 -0.41
CA PHE A 101 3.77 -3.02 -1.12
C PHE A 101 3.44 -3.23 -2.60
N SER A 102 4.06 -4.20 -3.27
CA SER A 102 3.81 -4.48 -4.69
C SER A 102 2.40 -5.03 -4.92
N ILE A 103 1.95 -5.98 -4.09
CA ILE A 103 0.59 -6.53 -4.22
C ILE A 103 -0.46 -5.48 -3.84
N ASN A 104 -0.22 -4.66 -2.81
CA ASN A 104 -1.12 -3.59 -2.43
C ASN A 104 -1.19 -2.51 -3.52
N ALA A 105 -0.05 -2.08 -4.06
CA ALA A 105 -0.01 -1.12 -5.15
C ALA A 105 -0.71 -1.65 -6.40
N TRP A 106 -0.53 -2.94 -6.73
CA TRP A 106 -1.26 -3.59 -7.81
C TRP A 106 -2.77 -3.52 -7.59
N SER A 107 -3.25 -3.97 -6.42
CA SER A 107 -4.66 -3.92 -6.08
C SER A 107 -5.22 -2.50 -6.15
N CYS A 108 -4.54 -1.50 -5.59
CA CYS A 108 -4.99 -0.11 -5.64
C CYS A 108 -5.00 0.46 -7.07
N PHE A 109 -4.05 0.08 -7.91
CA PHE A 109 -3.95 0.62 -9.27
C PHE A 109 -5.01 0.03 -10.20
N PHE A 110 -5.30 -1.27 -10.05
CA PHE A 110 -6.20 -2.01 -10.94
C PHE A 110 -7.61 -2.22 -10.40
N THR A 111 -7.88 -1.84 -9.15
CA THR A 111 -9.25 -1.89 -8.63
C THR A 111 -10.14 -0.89 -9.37
N PRO A 112 -11.37 -1.26 -9.72
CA PRO A 112 -12.29 -0.35 -10.39
C PRO A 112 -13.10 0.50 -9.39
N SER A 113 -13.09 0.17 -8.10
CA SER A 113 -13.75 0.94 -7.05
C SER A 113 -13.10 0.72 -5.69
N TYR A 114 -13.27 1.69 -4.80
CA TYR A 114 -12.88 1.61 -3.40
C TYR A 114 -13.95 2.24 -2.51
N ILE A 115 -13.89 1.98 -1.22
CA ILE A 115 -14.79 2.54 -0.22
C ILE A 115 -13.99 3.54 0.61
N LEU A 116 -14.46 4.77 0.69
CA LEU A 116 -13.89 5.79 1.58
C LEU A 116 -14.56 5.66 2.94
N CYS A 117 -13.75 5.48 3.98
CA CYS A 117 -14.23 5.29 5.35
C CYS A 117 -13.58 6.29 6.30
N GLU A 118 -14.32 6.66 7.34
CA GLU A 118 -13.81 7.37 8.50
C GLU A 118 -13.27 6.38 9.54
N HIS A 119 -12.07 6.66 10.04
CA HIS A 119 -11.41 5.89 11.07
C HIS A 119 -12.19 5.98 12.37
N ARG A 120 -12.64 4.84 12.88
CA ARG A 120 -13.23 4.74 14.21
C ARG A 120 -12.14 4.56 15.26
N LYS A 121 -12.23 5.32 16.36
CA LYS A 121 -11.24 5.31 17.44
C LYS A 121 -11.20 3.98 18.21
N TYR A 122 -12.35 3.31 18.33
CA TYR A 122 -12.49 2.05 19.05
C TYR A 122 -12.91 0.92 18.11
N GLU A 123 -12.39 -0.29 18.37
CA GLU A 123 -12.72 -1.50 17.60
C GLU A 123 -14.22 -1.83 17.65
N GLU A 124 -14.85 -1.63 18.82
CA GLU A 124 -16.29 -1.81 19.01
C GLU A 124 -17.13 -0.95 18.06
N ASP A 125 -16.64 0.25 17.73
CA ASP A 125 -17.32 1.15 16.81
C ASP A 125 -17.16 0.69 15.35
N MET A 126 -16.00 0.11 14.99
CA MET A 126 -15.82 -0.52 13.67
C MET A 126 -16.76 -1.70 13.47
N LEU A 127 -16.98 -2.52 14.51
CA LEU A 127 -17.88 -3.67 14.47
C LEU A 127 -19.35 -3.26 14.29
N LYS A 128 -19.74 -2.11 14.84
CA LYS A 128 -21.11 -1.56 14.68
C LYS A 128 -21.31 -0.90 13.31
N SER A 129 -20.35 -0.11 12.87
CA SER A 129 -20.36 0.54 11.56
C SER A 129 -18.94 0.84 11.11
N PRO A 130 -18.51 0.33 9.93
CA PRO A 130 -17.17 0.56 9.40
C PRO A 130 -16.90 2.01 8.96
N GLY A 131 -17.77 2.96 9.32
CA GLY A 131 -17.57 4.38 9.03
C GLY A 131 -17.62 4.71 7.54
N ILE A 132 -18.38 3.95 6.76
CA ILE A 132 -18.48 4.15 5.31
C ILE A 132 -19.05 5.54 5.03
N ILE A 133 -18.28 6.35 4.32
CA ILE A 133 -18.67 7.67 3.85
C ILE A 133 -19.33 7.52 2.48
N CYS A 134 -18.59 6.94 1.53
CA CYS A 134 -19.08 6.76 0.17
C CYS A 134 -18.34 5.65 -0.57
N HIS A 135 -19.00 5.12 -1.59
CA HIS A 135 -18.37 4.25 -2.58
C HIS A 135 -17.78 5.12 -3.70
N VAL A 136 -16.53 4.87 -4.04
CA VAL A 136 -15.82 5.63 -5.07
C VAL A 136 -15.47 4.73 -6.24
N ALA A 137 -15.87 5.13 -7.44
CA ALA A 137 -15.54 4.47 -8.69
C ALA A 137 -14.32 5.13 -9.34
N VAL A 138 -13.38 4.31 -9.81
CA VAL A 138 -12.16 4.77 -10.46
C VAL A 138 -12.42 4.86 -11.96
N ARG A 139 -12.64 6.07 -12.48
CA ARG A 139 -13.09 6.28 -13.88
C ARG A 139 -12.17 5.61 -14.90
N ARG A 140 -10.85 5.70 -14.69
CA ARG A 140 -9.84 5.08 -15.58
C ARG A 140 -9.93 3.56 -15.68
N ASN A 141 -10.58 2.89 -14.74
CA ASN A 141 -10.68 1.43 -14.66
C ASN A 141 -12.09 0.92 -15.00
N LEU A 142 -13.05 1.80 -15.29
CA LEU A 142 -14.44 1.43 -15.58
C LEU A 142 -14.56 0.51 -16.80
N GLY A 143 -13.82 0.79 -17.87
CA GLY A 143 -13.80 -0.02 -19.10
C GLY A 143 -13.19 -1.42 -18.93
N LYS A 144 -12.62 -1.72 -17.75
CA LYS A 144 -12.05 -3.03 -17.39
C LYS A 144 -12.95 -3.80 -16.42
N MET A 145 -14.07 -3.21 -15.97
CA MET A 145 -15.06 -3.91 -15.16
C MET A 145 -15.71 -5.04 -15.97
N LYS A 146 -15.87 -6.20 -15.34
CA LYS A 146 -16.66 -7.30 -15.92
C LYS A 146 -18.13 -6.89 -16.13
N ASP A 147 -18.64 -5.98 -15.30
CA ASP A 147 -19.96 -5.40 -15.42
C ASP A 147 -19.92 -3.89 -15.12
N PRO A 148 -19.83 -3.02 -16.14
CA PRO A 148 -19.73 -1.57 -15.96
C PRO A 148 -21.03 -0.93 -15.44
N MET A 149 -22.15 -1.67 -15.39
CA MET A 149 -23.41 -1.21 -14.81
C MET A 149 -23.58 -1.62 -13.34
N ASN A 150 -22.73 -2.51 -12.82
CA ASN A 150 -22.79 -2.97 -11.43
C ASN A 150 -21.97 -2.09 -10.49
N LEU A 151 -22.21 -0.78 -10.57
CA LEU A 151 -21.62 0.20 -9.66
C LEU A 151 -22.48 0.30 -8.39
N PRO A 152 -21.86 0.46 -7.19
CA PRO A 152 -22.60 0.61 -5.95
C PRO A 152 -23.61 1.77 -6.03
N ILE A 153 -24.82 1.60 -5.51
CA ILE A 153 -25.81 2.68 -5.49
C ILE A 153 -25.24 3.87 -4.70
N GLY A 154 -25.31 5.08 -5.29
CA GLY A 154 -24.78 6.29 -4.67
C GLY A 154 -23.26 6.47 -4.77
N PHE A 155 -22.60 5.79 -5.72
CA PHE A 155 -21.17 5.97 -5.95
C PHE A 155 -20.83 7.38 -6.46
N GLN A 156 -19.61 7.83 -6.18
CA GLN A 156 -19.01 9.03 -6.77
C GLN A 156 -17.78 8.63 -7.59
N PHE A 157 -17.42 9.42 -8.60
CA PHE A 157 -16.17 9.18 -9.33
C PHE A 157 -14.99 9.80 -8.58
N ASP A 158 -13.81 9.18 -8.71
CA ASP A 158 -12.57 9.64 -8.09
C ASP A 158 -12.15 11.05 -8.51
N ASP A 159 -12.56 11.50 -9.70
CA ASP A 159 -12.30 12.84 -10.23
C ASP A 159 -13.39 13.88 -9.91
N GLN A 160 -14.52 13.44 -9.35
CA GLN A 160 -15.69 14.28 -9.03
C GLN A 160 -16.16 14.07 -7.59
N LEU A 161 -15.23 13.71 -6.71
CA LEU A 161 -15.51 13.40 -5.32
C LEU A 161 -15.95 14.68 -4.57
N ASP A 162 -17.22 14.75 -4.19
CA ASP A 162 -17.73 15.79 -3.33
C ASP A 162 -17.47 15.41 -1.86
N VAL A 163 -16.41 16.02 -1.32
CA VAL A 163 -16.02 15.90 0.08
C VAL A 163 -16.54 17.08 0.93
N SER A 164 -17.34 17.99 0.37
CA SER A 164 -17.85 19.15 1.12
C SER A 164 -18.89 18.78 2.19
N GLY A 165 -19.59 17.66 1.99
CA GLY A 165 -20.51 17.06 2.96
C GLY A 165 -19.83 16.26 4.08
N LEU A 166 -18.51 16.05 4.03
CA LEU A 166 -17.73 15.48 5.13
C LEU A 166 -17.62 16.53 6.24
N GLN A 167 -18.69 16.72 7.00
CA GLN A 167 -18.59 17.35 8.30
C GLN A 167 -17.72 16.44 9.17
N TYR A 168 -16.47 16.84 9.36
CA TYR A 168 -15.60 16.24 10.36
C TYR A 168 -16.26 16.41 11.75
N GLU A 169 -17.01 15.42 12.22
CA GLU A 169 -17.56 15.41 13.59
C GLU A 169 -16.46 15.38 14.67
N VAL A 170 -15.19 15.22 14.28
CA VAL A 170 -14.05 15.10 15.20
C VAL A 170 -13.68 16.41 15.91
N LEU A 171 -14.14 17.58 15.43
CA LEU A 171 -13.91 18.86 16.14
C LEU A 171 -14.70 18.98 17.46
N MET A 172 -15.69 18.11 17.70
CA MET A 172 -16.45 18.08 18.97
C MET A 172 -15.81 17.20 20.05
N SER A 173 -14.94 16.24 19.70
CA SER A 173 -14.33 15.33 20.70
C SER A 173 -13.10 15.92 21.40
N TYR A 174 -12.54 17.05 20.93
CA TYR A 174 -11.40 17.73 21.57
C TYR A 174 -11.83 18.85 22.54
N LYS A 175 -13.13 19.03 22.77
CA LYS A 175 -13.69 20.03 23.71
C LYS A 175 -14.39 19.42 24.94
N GLY A 176 -14.23 18.11 25.18
CA GLY A 176 -14.72 17.43 26.38
C GLY A 176 -13.60 17.23 27.39
#